data_AF-A0A975DN19-F1
#
_entry.id   AF-A0A975DN19-F1
#
_cell.length_a   1.000
_cell.length_b   1.000
_cell.length_c   1.000
_cell.angle_alpha   90.00
_cell.angle_beta   90.00
_cell.angle_gamma   90.00
#
_symmetry.space_group_name_H-M   'P 1'
#
loop_
_entity.id
_entity.type
_entity.pdbx_description
1 polymer ?
#
loop_
_entity_poly.entity_id
_entity_poly.type
_entity_poly.pdbx_seq_one_letter_code
_entity_poly.pdbx_strand_id
1 'polypeptide(L)'
;MNILALIIGILVAIFIVTRFPSPTNPKKSTYYPILLATFPLYYVVFALSVLHIDALIQEVLYSLWFIIPALLAFKFSARPFLFLLGTAYLGHAVYDAFHEQLFINNGTPSWWPEFCGAVDGLLGLFILYKVWRRHQTDERDK
;
A
#
# COMPACT_ATOMS: atom_id res chain seq x y z
N MET A 1 -17.39 6.98 6.73
CA MET A 1 -16.70 6.05 7.64
C MET A 1 -17.47 4.76 7.79
N ASN A 2 -17.13 3.78 6.95
CA ASN A 2 -17.69 2.44 6.95
C ASN A 2 -16.91 1.53 7.92
N ILE A 3 -17.41 1.37 9.16
CA ILE A 3 -16.73 0.61 10.22
C ILE A 3 -16.50 -0.86 9.83
N LEU A 4 -17.44 -1.47 9.11
CA LEU A 4 -17.33 -2.86 8.69
C LEU A 4 -16.17 -3.04 7.70
N ALA A 5 -16.04 -2.15 6.71
CA ALA A 5 -14.95 -2.17 5.74
C ALA A 5 -13.58 -2.01 6.41
N LEU A 6 -13.49 -1.11 7.39
CA LEU A 6 -12.29 -0.92 8.20
C LEU A 6 -11.90 -2.20 8.95
N ILE A 7 -12.86 -2.85 9.63
CA ILE A 7 -12.62 -4.11 10.36
C ILE A 7 -12.15 -5.21 9.40
N ILE A 8 -12.79 -5.35 8.23
CA ILE A 8 -12.39 -6.34 7.22
C ILE A 8 -10.97 -6.05 6.74
N GLY A 9 -10.62 -4.79 6.47
CA GLY A 9 -9.26 -4.40 6.09
C GLY A 9 -8.22 -4.77 7.15
N ILE A 10 -8.52 -4.52 8.43
CA ILE A 10 -7.66 -4.91 9.56
C ILE A 10 -7.47 -6.43 9.60
N LEU A 11 -8.55 -7.21 9.48
CA LEU A 11 -8.49 -8.66 9.50
C LEU A 11 -7.67 -9.21 8.33
N VAL A 12 -7.82 -8.64 7.14
CA VAL A 12 -7.03 -8.99 5.94
C VAL A 12 -5.55 -8.66 6.17
N ALA A 13 -5.23 -7.49 6.72
CA ALA A 13 -3.85 -7.12 7.03
C ALA A 13 -3.20 -8.08 8.02
N ILE A 14 -3.90 -8.44 9.10
CA ILE A 14 -3.43 -9.42 10.09
C ILE A 14 -3.19 -10.78 9.43
N PHE A 15 -4.10 -11.22 8.56
CA PHE A 15 -3.93 -12.45 7.80
C PHE A 15 -2.67 -12.38 6.92
N ILE A 16 -2.44 -11.28 6.20
CA ILE A 16 -1.25 -11.13 5.36
C ILE A 16 0.03 -11.18 6.20
N VAL A 17 0.11 -10.38 7.26
CA VAL A 17 1.31 -10.30 8.13
C VAL A 17 1.64 -11.64 8.79
N THR A 18 0.64 -12.44 9.13
CA THR A 18 0.84 -13.75 9.79
C THR A 18 1.15 -14.88 8.81
N ARG A 19 0.63 -14.83 7.58
CA ARG A 19 0.80 -15.91 6.60
C ARG A 19 1.97 -15.71 5.65
N PHE A 20 2.34 -14.46 5.35
CA PHE A 20 3.40 -14.17 4.40
C PHE A 20 4.77 -14.01 5.07
N PRO A 21 5.87 -14.36 4.38
CA PRO A 21 7.21 -14.19 4.90
C PRO A 21 7.54 -12.73 5.24
N SER A 22 8.53 -12.53 6.11
CA SER A 22 9.02 -11.20 6.47
C SER A 22 9.47 -10.39 5.23
N PRO A 23 9.14 -9.09 5.13
CA PRO A 23 9.60 -8.22 4.03
C PRO A 23 11.12 -8.05 4.03
N THR A 24 11.80 -8.31 5.14
CA THR A 24 13.27 -8.27 5.19
C THR A 24 13.95 -9.52 4.64
N ASN A 25 13.19 -10.56 4.25
CA ASN A 25 13.74 -11.76 3.64
C ASN A 25 13.85 -11.60 2.12
N PRO A 26 15.05 -11.39 1.55
CA PRO A 26 15.22 -11.06 0.14
C PRO A 26 14.74 -12.15 -0.82
N LYS A 27 14.74 -13.43 -0.40
CA LYS A 27 14.29 -14.55 -1.26
C LYS A 27 12.77 -14.63 -1.39
N LYS A 28 12.02 -13.97 -0.51
CA LYS A 28 10.56 -14.12 -0.39
C LYS A 28 9.83 -12.78 -0.13
N SER A 29 10.48 -11.64 -0.34
CA SER A 29 9.90 -10.32 -0.04
C SER A 29 8.97 -9.79 -1.12
N THR A 30 8.85 -10.48 -2.25
CA THR A 30 8.22 -9.96 -3.47
C THR A 30 6.73 -9.66 -3.33
N TYR A 31 6.07 -10.25 -2.33
CA TYR A 31 4.62 -10.10 -2.09
C TYR A 31 4.22 -8.65 -1.79
N TYR A 32 4.93 -7.96 -0.89
CA TYR A 32 4.56 -6.61 -0.45
C TYR A 32 4.71 -5.57 -1.57
N PRO A 33 5.78 -5.57 -2.38
CA PRO A 33 5.83 -4.73 -3.58
C PRO A 33 4.68 -4.99 -4.57
N ILE A 34 4.36 -6.26 -4.83
CA ILE A 34 3.27 -6.60 -5.78
C ILE A 34 1.94 -6.05 -5.28
N LEU A 35 1.62 -6.25 -4.00
CA LEU A 35 0.37 -5.74 -3.40
C LEU A 35 0.25 -4.22 -3.54
N LEU A 36 1.29 -3.45 -3.18
CA LEU A 36 1.27 -1.99 -3.33
C LEU A 36 1.12 -1.56 -4.78
N ALA A 37 1.74 -2.27 -5.73
CA ALA A 37 1.59 -1.96 -7.14
C ALA A 37 0.16 -2.21 -7.66
N THR A 38 -0.58 -3.16 -7.06
CA THR A 38 -1.93 -3.52 -7.50
C THR A 38 -3.03 -2.63 -6.92
N PHE A 39 -2.90 -2.13 -5.69
CA PHE A 39 -3.98 -1.39 -5.03
C PHE A 39 -4.41 -0.09 -5.75
N PRO A 40 -3.49 0.80 -6.18
CA PRO A 40 -3.85 2.00 -6.91
C PRO A 40 -4.55 1.71 -8.25
N LEU A 41 -4.23 0.57 -8.88
CA LEU A 41 -4.83 0.18 -10.16
C LEU A 41 -6.33 -0.13 -10.03
N TYR A 42 -6.82 -0.48 -8.84
CA TYR A 42 -8.26 -0.65 -8.64
C TYR A 42 -9.01 0.65 -8.82
N TYR A 43 -8.46 1.79 -8.36
CA TYR A 43 -9.07 3.09 -8.59
C TYR A 43 -9.13 3.47 -10.07
N VAL A 44 -8.08 3.13 -10.84
CA VAL A 44 -8.08 3.26 -12.31
C VAL A 44 -9.20 2.42 -12.93
N VAL A 45 -9.36 1.17 -12.49
CA VAL A 45 -10.44 0.28 -12.95
C VAL A 45 -11.82 0.83 -12.56
N PHE A 46 -11.97 1.41 -11.38
CA PHE A 46 -13.21 2.06 -10.96
C PHE A 46 -13.55 3.25 -11.84
N ALA A 47 -12.58 4.14 -12.13
CA ALA A 47 -12.80 5.25 -13.04
C ALA A 47 -13.18 4.78 -14.46
N LEU A 48 -12.54 3.71 -14.95
CA LEU A 48 -12.86 3.09 -16.23
C LEU A 48 -14.28 2.51 -16.26
N SER A 49 -14.75 1.91 -15.16
CA SER A 49 -16.06 1.25 -15.10
C SER A 49 -17.25 2.19 -15.35
N VAL A 50 -17.06 3.48 -15.08
CA VAL A 50 -18.06 4.55 -15.30
C VAL A 50 -17.66 5.52 -16.42
N LEU A 51 -16.57 5.22 -17.16
CA LEU A 51 -16.01 6.05 -18.24
C LEU A 51 -15.77 7.52 -17.84
N HIS A 52 -15.36 7.76 -16.59
CA HIS A 52 -15.15 9.10 -16.06
C HIS A 52 -13.71 9.56 -16.35
N ILE A 53 -13.49 10.13 -17.54
CA ILE A 53 -12.15 10.37 -18.11
C ILE A 53 -11.29 11.31 -17.26
N ASP A 54 -11.87 12.36 -16.68
CA ASP A 54 -11.10 13.30 -15.84
C ASP A 54 -10.57 12.61 -14.58
N ALA A 55 -11.41 11.81 -13.92
CA ALA A 55 -10.99 10.99 -12.78
C ALA A 55 -9.95 9.97 -13.20
N LEU A 56 -10.12 9.31 -14.36
CA LEU A 56 -9.17 8.32 -14.86
C LEU A 56 -7.74 8.88 -14.99
N ILE A 57 -7.60 10.09 -15.53
CA ILE A 57 -6.28 10.73 -15.66
C ILE A 57 -5.67 10.98 -14.29
N GLN A 58 -6.46 11.48 -13.33
CA GLN A 58 -5.99 11.69 -11.96
C GLN A 58 -5.58 10.38 -11.31
N GLU A 59 -6.39 9.33 -11.40
CA GLU A 59 -6.09 8.01 -10.81
C GLU A 59 -4.80 7.41 -11.39
N VAL A 60 -4.56 7.56 -12.69
CA VAL A 60 -3.29 7.12 -13.31
C VAL A 60 -2.11 7.91 -12.76
N LEU A 61 -2.22 9.24 -12.64
CA LEU A 61 -1.16 10.09 -12.11
C LEU A 61 -0.85 9.76 -10.64
N TYR A 62 -1.86 9.62 -9.79
CA TYR A 62 -1.68 9.23 -8.38
C TYR A 62 -1.14 7.80 -8.24
N SER A 63 -1.59 6.87 -9.07
CA SER A 63 -1.08 5.49 -9.08
C SER A 63 0.43 5.40 -9.29
N LEU A 64 1.01 6.26 -10.13
CA LEU A 64 2.45 6.27 -10.39
C LEU A 64 3.28 6.54 -9.14
N TRP A 65 2.78 7.37 -8.22
CA TRP A 65 3.47 7.68 -6.96
C TRP A 65 3.67 6.44 -6.06
N PHE A 66 2.85 5.41 -6.23
CA PHE A 66 2.90 4.19 -5.44
C PHE A 66 3.53 3.02 -6.21
N ILE A 67 3.27 2.93 -7.52
CA ILE A 67 3.85 1.91 -8.40
C ILE A 67 5.37 2.06 -8.49
N ILE A 68 5.90 3.29 -8.58
CA ILE A 68 7.34 3.51 -8.69
C ILE A 68 8.10 2.97 -7.46
N PRO A 69 7.77 3.36 -6.20
CA PRO A 69 8.31 2.74 -4.99
C PRO A 69 8.18 1.22 -4.95
N ALA A 70 7.02 0.69 -5.36
CA ALA A 70 6.78 -0.74 -5.41
C ALA A 70 7.77 -1.45 -6.35
N LEU A 71 7.93 -0.96 -7.59
CA LEU A 71 8.87 -1.55 -8.56
C LEU A 71 10.33 -1.45 -8.09
N LEU A 72 10.70 -0.34 -7.45
CA LEU A 72 12.04 -0.19 -6.89
C LEU A 72 12.30 -1.20 -5.76
N ALA A 73 11.35 -1.38 -4.85
CA ALA A 73 11.47 -2.36 -3.76
C ALA A 73 11.37 -3.82 -4.25
N PHE A 74 10.66 -4.05 -5.34
CA PHE A 74 10.62 -5.35 -6.03
C PHE A 74 12.01 -5.70 -6.59
N LYS A 75 12.65 -4.75 -7.26
CA LYS A 75 13.97 -4.96 -7.89
C LYS A 75 15.11 -4.98 -6.87
N PHE A 76 15.03 -4.15 -5.84
CA PHE A 76 16.08 -3.95 -4.87
C PHE A 76 15.57 -4.25 -3.45
N SER A 77 15.96 -5.40 -2.89
CA SER A 77 15.57 -5.79 -1.52
C SER A 77 16.47 -5.19 -0.43
N ALA A 78 17.15 -4.08 -0.70
CA ALA A 78 17.99 -3.41 0.29
C ALA A 78 17.14 -2.56 1.25
N ARG A 79 17.68 -2.31 2.46
CA ARG A 79 17.02 -1.51 3.51
C ARG A 79 16.37 -0.20 3.02
N PRO A 80 17.04 0.68 2.26
CA PRO A 80 16.44 1.96 1.88
C PRO A 80 15.19 1.79 1.01
N PHE A 81 15.15 0.76 0.16
CA PHE A 81 13.98 0.48 -0.68
C PHE A 81 12.84 -0.16 0.11
N LEU A 82 13.12 -0.97 1.12
CA LEU A 82 12.08 -1.47 2.04
C LEU A 82 11.50 -0.35 2.91
N PHE A 83 12.34 0.61 3.34
CA PHE A 83 11.87 1.82 4.03
C PHE A 83 10.96 2.63 3.11
N LEU A 84 11.41 2.90 1.87
CA LEU A 84 10.62 3.58 0.84
C LEU A 84 9.28 2.87 0.59
N LEU A 85 9.27 1.54 0.50
CA LEU A 85 8.06 0.75 0.34
C LEU A 85 7.09 0.95 1.52
N GLY A 86 7.57 0.84 2.75
CA GLY A 86 6.75 1.05 3.94
C GLY A 86 6.18 2.46 4.03
N THR A 87 6.95 3.48 3.66
CA THR A 87 6.45 4.87 3.58
C THR A 87 5.44 5.07 2.46
N ALA A 88 5.61 4.40 1.32
CA ALA A 88 4.66 4.49 0.20
C ALA A 88 3.32 3.85 0.55
N TYR A 89 3.32 2.72 1.27
CA TYR A 89 2.11 2.14 1.85
C TYR A 89 1.37 3.12 2.77
N LEU A 90 2.09 3.77 3.70
CA LEU A 90 1.48 4.79 4.56
C LEU A 90 0.95 5.99 3.75
N GLY A 91 1.67 6.40 2.72
CA GLY A 91 1.22 7.43 1.79
C GLY A 91 -0.07 7.03 1.06
N HIS A 92 -0.22 5.76 0.68
CA HIS A 92 -1.43 5.26 0.04
C HIS A 92 -2.61 5.23 1.03
N ALA A 93 -2.38 4.81 2.27
CA ALA A 93 -3.41 4.88 3.31
C ALA A 93 -3.88 6.33 3.58
N VAL A 94 -2.97 7.30 3.50
CA VAL A 94 -3.31 8.73 3.56
C VAL A 94 -4.08 9.14 2.30
N TYR A 95 -3.65 8.72 1.12
CA TYR A 95 -4.38 8.96 -0.13
C TYR A 95 -5.82 8.46 -0.05
N ASP A 96 -6.04 7.25 0.45
CA ASP A 96 -7.39 6.70 0.68
C ASP A 96 -8.22 7.58 1.62
N ALA A 97 -7.64 8.05 2.73
CA ALA A 97 -8.35 8.90 3.69
C ALA A 97 -8.75 10.27 3.11
N PHE A 98 -8.01 10.76 2.11
CA PHE A 98 -8.24 12.06 1.47
C PHE A 98 -8.76 11.97 0.03
N HIS A 99 -9.11 10.77 -0.46
CA HIS A 99 -9.38 10.50 -1.87
C HIS A 99 -10.49 11.39 -2.42
N GLU A 100 -11.65 11.41 -1.76
CA GLU A 100 -12.82 12.21 -2.16
C GLU A 100 -12.56 13.72 -2.09
N GLN A 101 -11.61 14.18 -1.27
CA GLN A 101 -11.24 15.60 -1.17
C GLN A 101 -10.27 16.03 -2.28
N LEU A 102 -9.52 15.10 -2.87
CA LEU A 102 -8.62 15.37 -3.99
C LEU A 102 -9.41 15.53 -5.29
N PHE A 103 -10.30 14.58 -5.59
CA PHE A 103 -11.21 14.62 -6.73
C PHE A 103 -12.31 13.54 -6.59
N ILE A 104 -13.39 13.66 -7.36
CA ILE A 104 -14.51 12.72 -7.31
C ILE A 104 -14.37 11.65 -8.40
N ASN A 105 -14.26 10.39 -7.97
CA ASN A 105 -14.35 9.21 -8.83
C ASN A 105 -15.65 8.45 -8.55
N ASN A 106 -16.66 8.69 -9.39
CA ASN A 106 -17.99 8.08 -9.25
C ASN A 106 -18.02 6.55 -9.34
N GLY A 107 -16.95 5.92 -9.83
CA GLY A 107 -16.84 4.45 -9.86
C GLY A 107 -16.34 3.86 -8.55
N THR A 108 -15.77 4.68 -7.66
CA THR A 108 -15.17 4.19 -6.41
C THR A 108 -16.26 3.78 -5.44
N PRO A 109 -16.28 2.53 -4.96
CA PRO A 109 -17.21 2.13 -3.92
C PRO A 109 -16.95 2.92 -2.62
N SER A 110 -18.01 3.39 -1.97
CA SER A 110 -17.93 4.20 -0.74
C SER A 110 -17.30 3.50 0.49
N TRP A 111 -16.99 2.21 0.38
CA TRP A 111 -16.31 1.42 1.41
C TRP A 111 -14.85 1.13 1.08
N TRP A 112 -14.43 1.38 -0.16
CA TRP A 112 -13.12 1.01 -0.66
C TRP A 112 -12.00 1.76 0.06
N PRO A 113 -12.07 3.09 0.27
CA PRO A 113 -10.99 3.81 0.92
C PRO A 113 -10.74 3.36 2.37
N GLU A 114 -11.78 3.10 3.17
CA GLU A 114 -11.57 2.60 4.54
C GLU A 114 -11.00 1.18 4.58
N PHE A 115 -11.40 0.32 3.64
CA PHE A 115 -10.85 -1.04 3.53
C PHE A 115 -9.37 -0.99 3.10
N CYS A 116 -9.06 -0.32 1.99
CA CYS A 116 -7.71 -0.26 1.43
C CYS A 116 -6.76 0.45 2.40
N GLY A 117 -7.17 1.59 2.94
CA GLY A 117 -6.36 2.38 3.85
C GLY A 117 -6.03 1.63 5.14
N ALA A 118 -6.93 0.79 5.65
CA ALA A 118 -6.63 -0.08 6.79
C ALA A 118 -5.59 -1.14 6.45
N VAL A 119 -5.70 -1.79 5.28
CA VAL A 119 -4.71 -2.77 4.81
C VAL A 119 -3.34 -2.10 4.66
N ASP A 120 -3.30 -0.97 3.97
CA ASP A 120 -2.06 -0.28 3.62
C ASP A 120 -1.37 0.33 4.83
N GLY A 121 -2.15 0.94 5.73
CA GLY A 121 -1.63 1.49 6.98
C GLY A 121 -0.93 0.41 7.80
N LEU A 122 -1.58 -0.74 7.98
CA LEU A 122 -1.03 -1.83 8.78
C LEU A 122 0.17 -2.51 8.12
N LEU A 123 0.12 -2.76 6.80
CA LEU A 123 1.26 -3.32 6.08
C LEU A 123 2.45 -2.35 6.07
N GLY A 124 2.22 -1.06 5.87
CA GLY A 124 3.24 -0.01 5.93
C GLY A 124 3.92 0.03 7.30
N LEU A 125 3.14 0.10 8.38
CA LEU A 125 3.66 0.04 9.75
C LEU A 125 4.46 -1.24 10.02
N PHE A 126 3.96 -2.38 9.59
CA PHE A 126 4.64 -3.65 9.75
C PHE A 126 5.99 -3.69 9.02
N ILE A 127 6.05 -3.25 7.76
CA ILE A 127 7.29 -3.19 6.98
C ILE A 127 8.31 -2.28 7.66
N LEU A 128 7.90 -1.07 8.07
CA LEU A 128 8.78 -0.11 8.75
C LEU A 128 9.30 -0.67 10.08
N TYR A 129 8.43 -1.31 10.87
CA TYR A 129 8.84 -1.98 12.10
C TYR A 129 9.90 -3.06 11.85
N LYS A 130 9.73 -3.88 10.80
CA LYS A 130 10.70 -4.92 10.44
C LYS A 130 12.03 -4.36 9.96
N VAL A 131 12.01 -3.27 9.20
CA VAL A 131 13.21 -2.55 8.76
C VAL A 131 13.97 -1.99 9.97
N TRP A 132 13.27 -1.33 10.89
CA TRP A 132 13.85 -0.76 12.11
C TRP A 132 14.45 -1.84 13.02
N ARG A 133 13.72 -2.94 13.27
CA ARG A 133 14.22 -4.07 14.07
C ARG A 133 15.49 -4.68 13.49
N ARG A 134 15.56 -4.82 12.16
CA ARG A 134 16.77 -5.30 11.48
C ARG A 134 17.92 -4.30 11.67
N HIS A 135 17.67 -3.00 11.65
CA HIS A 135 18.72 -2.00 11.85
C HIS A 135 19.41 -2.16 13.22
N GLN A 136 18.60 -2.30 14.28
CA GLN A 136 19.12 -2.47 15.64
C GLN A 136 19.96 -3.74 15.81
N THR A 137 19.61 -4.84 15.14
CA THR A 137 20.41 -6.08 15.21
C THR A 137 21.78 -5.87 14.56
N ASP A 138 21.84 -5.23 13.40
CA ASP A 138 23.11 -4.97 12.71
C ASP A 138 24.01 -3.99 13.47
N GLU A 139 23.46 -3.10 14.30
CA GLU A 139 24.26 -2.20 15.15
C GLU A 139 24.77 -2.88 16.41
N ARG A 140 24.05 -3.86 16.95
CA ARG A 140 24.47 -4.63 18.13
C ARG A 140 25.64 -5.57 17.84
N ASP A 141 25.70 -6.10 16.63
CA ASP A 141 26.67 -7.11 16.21
C ASP A 141 27.97 -6.51 15.63
N LYS A 142 28.12 -5.18 15.67
CA LYS A 142 29.33 -4.43 15.30
C LYS A 142 30.18 -4.13 16.52
#